data_AF-A0A9X9ABI4-F1
#
_entry.id   AF-A0A9X9ABI4-F1
#
_cell.length_a   1.000
_cell.length_b   1.000
_cell.length_c   1.000
_cell.angle_alpha   90.00
_cell.angle_beta   90.00
_cell.angle_gamma   90.00
#
_symmetry.space_group_name_H-M   'P 1'
#
loop_
_entity.id
_entity.type
_entity.pdbx_description
1 polymer ?
#
loop_
_entity_poly.entity_id
_entity_poly.type
_entity_poly.pdbx_seq_one_letter_code
_entity_poly.pdbx_strand_id
1 'polypeptide(L)'
;MKEVLEVLPKTMKYLIEECKQYDALEEIRVRIGRPLECIAHGKVFFYDYITTAEDAIYLLNKLSQFSIYTMEEELKRGYVTLRGGHRIGLAGKVITEKSAVKMIRDVSSFNIRIARQKIGIAEPLLPYLYEKRWLNTMVIGPPQTGKTT
;
A
#
# COMPACT_ATOMS: atom_id res chain seq x y z
N MET A 1 7.69 -6.79 2.19
CA MET A 1 6.61 -7.27 3.10
C MET A 1 6.99 -7.04 4.56
N LYS A 2 8.23 -7.33 4.95
CA LYS A 2 8.76 -6.97 6.27
C LYS A 2 8.55 -5.49 6.61
N GLU A 3 8.78 -4.61 5.64
CA GLU A 3 8.60 -3.15 5.74
C GLU A 3 7.13 -2.76 6.01
N VAL A 4 6.18 -3.53 5.47
CA VAL A 4 4.75 -3.34 5.73
C VAL A 4 4.42 -3.79 7.16
N LEU A 5 4.93 -4.93 7.61
CA LEU A 5 4.69 -5.42 8.96
C LEU A 5 5.31 -4.51 10.04
N GLU A 6 6.40 -3.81 9.74
CA GLU A 6 7.07 -2.88 10.67
C GLU A 6 6.26 -1.61 10.96
N VAL A 7 5.35 -1.22 10.06
CA VAL A 7 4.47 -0.05 10.27
C VAL A 7 3.15 -0.43 10.92
N LEU A 8 2.73 -1.70 10.87
CA LEU A 8 1.46 -2.15 11.44
C LEU A 8 1.48 -2.20 12.98
N PRO A 9 0.36 -1.89 13.64
CA PRO A 9 0.16 -2.17 15.06
C PRO A 9 0.35 -3.66 15.37
N LYS A 10 0.77 -3.98 16.60
CA LYS A 10 1.13 -5.35 17.02
C LYS A 10 0.02 -6.38 16.72
N THR A 11 -1.23 -6.04 17.01
CA THR A 11 -2.37 -6.93 16.78
C THR A 11 -2.58 -7.21 15.30
N MET A 12 -2.58 -6.18 14.45
CA MET A 12 -2.71 -6.35 13.00
C MET A 12 -1.54 -7.14 12.43
N LYS A 13 -0.31 -6.85 12.88
CA LYS A 13 0.87 -7.58 12.46
C LYS A 13 0.71 -9.08 12.68
N TYR A 14 0.27 -9.49 13.87
CA TYR A 14 0.01 -10.89 14.19
C TYR A 14 -1.08 -11.50 13.29
N LEU A 15 -2.21 -10.81 13.11
CA LEU A 15 -3.28 -11.28 12.22
C LEU A 15 -2.80 -11.49 10.77
N ILE A 16 -1.96 -10.58 10.28
CA ILE A 16 -1.40 -10.68 8.94
C ILE A 16 -0.35 -11.80 8.85
N GLU A 17 0.53 -11.96 9.84
CA GLU A 17 1.53 -13.04 9.87
C GLU A 17 0.87 -14.44 9.90
N GLU A 18 -0.26 -14.59 10.59
CA GLU A 18 -1.05 -15.84 10.63
C GLU A 18 -2.01 -16.01 9.43
N CYS A 19 -1.97 -15.09 8.47
CA CYS A 19 -2.82 -15.15 7.28
C CYS A 19 -2.42 -16.35 6.41
N LYS A 20 -3.35 -17.29 6.20
CA LYS A 20 -3.16 -18.41 5.25
C LYS A 20 -2.81 -17.95 3.83
N GLN A 21 -3.21 -16.74 3.47
CA GLN A 21 -2.99 -16.13 2.16
C GLN A 21 -1.89 -15.05 2.19
N TYR A 22 -0.99 -15.09 3.18
CA TYR A 22 0.07 -14.09 3.34
C TYR A 22 0.87 -13.85 2.05
N ASP A 23 1.30 -14.93 1.40
CA ASP A 23 2.04 -14.87 0.13
C ASP A 23 1.19 -14.43 -1.06
N ALA A 24 -0.13 -14.31 -0.89
CA ALA A 24 -1.09 -13.85 -1.90
C ALA A 24 -1.71 -12.46 -1.61
N LEU A 25 -1.46 -11.89 -0.43
CA LEU A 25 -1.93 -10.58 0.03
C LEU A 25 -1.48 -9.40 -0.86
N GLU A 26 -2.43 -8.75 -1.51
CA GLU A 26 -2.24 -7.62 -2.43
C GLU A 26 -2.47 -6.27 -1.73
N GLU A 27 -3.44 -6.20 -0.82
CA GLU A 27 -3.85 -4.95 -0.19
C GLU A 27 -4.30 -5.19 1.26
N ILE A 28 -3.97 -4.25 2.16
CA ILE A 28 -4.48 -4.18 3.53
C ILE A 28 -5.15 -2.82 3.70
N ARG A 29 -6.41 -2.80 4.12
CA ARG A 29 -7.16 -1.57 4.36
C ARG A 29 -7.49 -1.43 5.84
N VAL A 30 -7.05 -0.31 6.40
CA VAL A 30 -7.31 0.08 7.78
C VAL A 30 -8.24 1.28 7.77
N ARG A 31 -9.39 1.20 8.44
CA ARG A 31 -10.44 2.22 8.41
C ARG A 31 -11.11 2.29 9.77
N ILE A 32 -10.89 3.38 10.52
CA ILE A 32 -11.38 3.52 11.89
C ILE A 32 -12.87 3.14 11.99
N GLY A 33 -13.20 2.27 12.95
CA GLY A 33 -14.56 1.79 13.18
C GLY A 33 -15.05 0.74 12.17
N ARG A 34 -14.18 0.25 11.28
CA ARG A 34 -14.46 -0.86 10.35
C ARG A 34 -13.54 -2.05 10.65
N PRO A 35 -13.97 -3.28 10.29
CA PRO A 35 -13.11 -4.45 10.34
C PRO A 35 -11.85 -4.26 9.48
N LEU A 36 -10.73 -4.83 9.92
CA LEU A 36 -9.51 -4.93 9.12
C LEU A 36 -9.81 -5.72 7.86
N GLU A 37 -9.62 -5.09 6.71
CA GLU A 37 -9.93 -5.66 5.41
C GLU A 37 -8.65 -5.97 4.66
N CYS A 38 -8.63 -7.11 3.96
CA CYS A 38 -7.52 -7.58 3.18
C CYS A 38 -7.98 -8.06 1.82
N ILE A 39 -7.10 -7.94 0.83
CA ILE A 39 -7.32 -8.45 -0.53
C ILE A 39 -6.22 -9.45 -0.85
N ALA A 40 -6.60 -10.64 -1.29
CA ALA A 40 -5.69 -11.63 -1.81
C ALA A 40 -6.32 -12.36 -3.00
N HIS A 41 -5.55 -12.60 -4.06
CA HIS A 41 -6.05 -13.15 -5.33
C HIS A 41 -7.25 -12.36 -5.88
N GLY A 42 -7.23 -11.03 -5.75
CA GLY A 42 -8.35 -10.15 -6.12
C GLY A 42 -9.64 -10.32 -5.31
N LYS A 43 -9.65 -11.16 -4.25
CA LYS A 43 -10.82 -11.38 -3.38
C LYS A 43 -10.64 -10.67 -2.06
N VAL A 44 -11.72 -10.04 -1.59
CA VAL A 44 -11.77 -9.33 -0.31
C VAL A 44 -12.12 -10.31 0.80
N PHE A 45 -11.43 -10.19 1.94
CA PHE A 45 -11.78 -10.87 3.19
C PHE A 45 -11.53 -9.94 4.38
N PHE A 46 -12.18 -10.25 5.50
CA PHE A 46 -12.18 -9.41 6.70
C PHE A 46 -11.72 -10.22 7.91
N TYR A 47 -10.96 -9.58 8.78
CA TYR A 47 -10.69 -10.10 10.12
C TYR A 47 -11.75 -9.59 11.10
N ASP A 48 -12.03 -10.39 12.13
CA ASP A 48 -12.84 -9.96 13.28
C ASP A 48 -12.02 -9.07 14.21
N TYR A 49 -11.54 -7.95 13.66
CA TYR A 49 -10.78 -6.93 14.35
C TYR A 49 -11.24 -5.56 13.87
N ILE A 50 -11.95 -4.83 14.74
CA ILE A 50 -12.38 -3.47 14.45
C ILE A 50 -11.19 -2.53 14.68
N THR A 51 -10.78 -1.86 13.61
CA THR A 51 -9.63 -0.95 13.68
C THR A 51 -9.99 0.32 14.46
N THR A 52 -9.11 0.75 15.36
CA THR A 52 -9.37 1.85 16.29
C THR A 52 -8.69 3.15 15.88
N ALA A 53 -8.99 4.24 16.60
CA ALA A 53 -8.28 5.50 16.41
C ALA A 53 -6.80 5.40 16.82
N GLU A 54 -6.49 4.61 17.85
CA GLU A 54 -5.13 4.36 18.32
C GLU A 54 -4.31 3.63 17.25
N ASP A 55 -4.92 2.68 16.53
CA ASP A 55 -4.27 2.02 15.38
C ASP A 55 -3.87 3.02 14.28
N ALA A 56 -4.77 3.94 13.96
CA ALA A 56 -4.53 4.99 12.96
C ALA A 56 -3.41 5.95 13.40
N ILE A 57 -3.42 6.36 14.68
CA ILE A 57 -2.37 7.21 15.26
C ILE A 57 -1.02 6.47 15.23
N TYR A 58 -1.00 5.19 15.59
CA TYR A 58 0.21 4.37 15.54
C TYR A 58 0.79 4.30 14.12
N LEU A 59 -0.05 4.00 13.13
CA LEU A 59 0.35 3.94 11.72
C LEU A 59 0.92 5.28 11.26
N LEU A 60 0.22 6.38 11.52
CA LEU A 60 0.66 7.71 11.12
C LEU A 60 2.01 8.08 11.75
N ASN A 61 2.20 7.76 13.04
CA ASN A 61 3.46 8.01 13.74
C ASN A 61 4.60 7.16 13.17
N LYS A 62 4.36 5.88 12.85
CA LYS A 62 5.35 5.02 12.22
C LYS A 62 5.74 5.50 10.83
N LEU A 63 4.77 5.92 10.02
CA LEU A 63 5.01 6.42 8.66
C LEU A 63 5.77 7.74 8.65
N SER A 64 5.41 8.65 9.55
CA SER A 64 6.06 9.95 9.69
C SER A 64 7.40 9.90 10.42
N GLN A 65 7.85 8.72 10.87
CA GLN A 65 8.99 8.56 11.78
C GLN A 65 8.89 9.49 13.01
N PHE A 66 7.68 9.64 13.54
CA PHE A 66 7.33 10.57 14.62
C PHE A 66 7.53 12.06 14.31
N SER A 67 7.65 12.42 13.02
CA SER A 67 7.78 13.80 12.54
C SER A 67 6.76 14.08 11.44
N ILE A 68 5.57 14.53 11.83
CA ILE A 68 4.47 14.80 10.89
C ILE A 68 4.86 15.90 9.87
N TYR A 69 5.68 16.86 10.27
CA TYR A 69 6.17 17.93 9.37
C TYR A 69 7.01 17.41 8.21
N THR A 70 7.78 16.34 8.42
CA THR A 70 8.56 15.73 7.33
C THR A 70 7.69 14.96 6.34
N MET A 71 6.40 14.80 6.61
CA MET A 71 5.43 14.07 5.78
C MET A 71 4.36 14.98 5.16
N GLU A 72 4.53 16.32 5.24
CA GLU A 72 3.53 17.27 4.75
C GLU A 72 3.28 17.12 3.24
N GLU A 73 4.33 16.91 2.45
CA GLU A 73 4.23 16.72 0.99
C GLU A 73 3.54 15.39 0.64
N GLU A 74 3.84 14.31 1.34
CA GLU A 74 3.17 13.01 1.18
C GLU A 74 1.70 13.08 1.59
N LEU A 75 1.38 13.83 2.66
CA LEU A 75 0.01 14.09 3.07
C LEU A 75 -0.75 14.89 2.01
N LYS A 76 -0.14 15.92 1.39
CA LYS A 76 -0.74 16.64 0.25
C LYS A 76 -0.99 15.72 -0.95
N ARG A 77 -0.07 14.80 -1.23
CA ARG A 77 -0.21 13.79 -2.30
C ARG A 77 -1.22 12.68 -1.96
N GLY A 78 -1.51 12.48 -0.68
CA GLY A 78 -2.41 11.43 -0.19
C GLY A 78 -1.81 10.03 -0.22
N TYR A 79 -0.48 9.88 -0.36
CA TYR A 79 0.18 8.58 -0.25
C TYR A 79 1.67 8.68 0.14
N VAL A 80 2.17 7.61 0.75
CA VAL A 80 3.57 7.38 1.12
C VAL A 80 4.08 6.14 0.38
N THR A 81 5.35 6.11 -0.03
CA THR A 81 5.98 4.91 -0.60
C THR A 81 6.99 4.35 0.40
N LEU A 82 6.89 3.06 0.71
CA LEU A 82 7.86 2.36 1.56
C LEU A 82 8.99 1.76 0.72
N ARG A 83 10.09 1.42 1.39
CA ARG A 83 11.14 0.56 0.81
C ARG A 83 10.52 -0.75 0.33
N GLY A 84 11.03 -1.28 -0.78
CA GLY A 84 10.44 -2.43 -1.48
C GLY A 84 9.28 -2.10 -2.41
N GLY A 85 8.96 -0.82 -2.61
CA GLY A 85 7.97 -0.36 -3.60
C GLY A 85 6.50 -0.44 -3.14
N HIS A 86 6.25 -0.81 -1.89
CA HIS A 86 4.91 -0.79 -1.29
C HIS A 86 4.39 0.65 -1.20
N ARG A 87 3.09 0.86 -1.33
CA ARG A 87 2.47 2.19 -1.27
C ARG A 87 1.38 2.22 -0.22
N ILE A 88 1.29 3.31 0.51
CA ILE A 88 0.27 3.52 1.54
C ILE A 88 -0.50 4.77 1.20
N GLY A 89 -1.72 4.61 0.70
CA GLY A 89 -2.67 5.71 0.53
C GLY A 89 -3.22 6.15 1.87
N LEU A 90 -3.44 7.45 2.03
CA LEU A 90 -3.92 8.10 3.25
C LEU A 90 -5.18 8.89 2.91
N ALA A 91 -6.21 8.77 3.74
CA ALA A 91 -7.41 9.59 3.65
C ALA A 91 -7.87 10.07 5.03
N GLY A 92 -8.41 11.29 5.07
CA GLY A 92 -8.83 11.97 6.29
C GLY A 92 -9.54 13.27 5.96
N LYS A 93 -9.73 14.14 6.95
CA LYS A 93 -10.25 15.49 6.73
C LYS A 93 -9.20 16.34 6.02
N VAL A 94 -9.63 17.17 5.09
CA VAL A 94 -8.70 18.03 4.32
C VAL A 94 -8.89 19.48 4.74
N ILE A 95 -7.79 20.17 5.03
CA ILE A 95 -7.77 21.63 5.09
C ILE A 95 -7.36 22.13 3.72
N THR A 96 -8.19 22.98 3.13
CA THR A 96 -7.93 23.64 1.84
C THR A 96 -7.58 25.11 2.05
N GLU A 97 -6.67 25.64 1.25
CA GLU A 97 -6.39 27.07 1.15
C GLU A 97 -6.41 27.47 -0.32
N LYS A 98 -7.15 28.54 -0.66
CA LYS A 98 -7.33 29.01 -2.05
C LYS A 98 -7.69 27.89 -3.05
N SER A 99 -8.60 27.01 -2.64
CA SER A 99 -9.07 25.85 -3.43
C SER A 99 -8.02 24.76 -3.71
N ALA A 100 -6.84 24.84 -3.09
CA ALA A 100 -5.82 23.79 -3.13
C ALA A 100 -5.78 23.03 -1.79
N VAL A 101 -5.46 21.74 -1.84
CA VAL A 101 -5.22 20.93 -0.64
C VAL A 101 -3.98 21.47 0.07
N LYS A 102 -4.16 22.01 1.28
CA LYS A 102 -3.06 22.48 2.12
C LYS A 102 -2.48 21.33 2.94
N MET A 103 -3.33 20.53 3.58
CA MET A 103 -2.92 19.42 4.44
C MET A 103 -4.10 18.47 4.72
N ILE A 104 -3.82 17.18 4.89
CA ILE A 104 -4.77 16.20 5.46
C ILE A 104 -4.59 16.18 6.99
N ARG A 105 -5.66 16.43 7.74
CA ARG A 105 -5.77 16.23 9.19
C ARG A 105 -6.71 15.05 9.49
N ASP A 106 -6.66 14.53 10.71
CA ASP A 106 -7.54 13.44 11.16
C ASP A 106 -7.53 12.25 10.18
N VAL A 107 -6.34 11.75 9.85
CA VAL A 107 -6.19 10.58 8.97
C VAL A 107 -6.93 9.40 9.61
N SER A 108 -7.93 8.88 8.90
CA SER A 108 -8.86 7.87 9.40
C SER A 108 -8.88 6.61 8.55
N SER A 109 -8.18 6.62 7.42
CA SER A 109 -8.06 5.48 6.52
C SER A 109 -6.66 5.36 5.92
N PHE A 110 -6.19 4.12 5.86
CA PHE A 110 -4.94 3.71 5.23
C PHE A 110 -5.22 2.60 4.24
N ASN A 111 -4.63 2.72 3.05
CA ASN A 111 -4.70 1.72 1.99
C ASN A 111 -3.29 1.26 1.66
N ILE A 112 -2.88 0.11 2.19
CA ILE A 112 -1.52 -0.42 2.03
C ILE A 112 -1.53 -1.41 0.86
N ARG A 113 -0.93 -1.01 -0.26
CA ARG A 113 -0.73 -1.85 -1.45
C ARG A 113 0.63 -2.52 -1.39
N ILE A 114 0.61 -3.84 -1.48
CA ILE A 114 1.79 -4.69 -1.36
C ILE A 114 2.37 -4.93 -2.75
N ALA A 115 3.46 -4.21 -3.07
CA ALA A 115 4.31 -4.55 -4.20
C ALA A 115 4.77 -6.01 -4.15
N ARG A 116 4.68 -6.68 -5.30
CA ARG A 116 5.03 -8.08 -5.50
C ARG A 116 5.80 -8.22 -6.79
N GLN A 117 6.85 -9.03 -6.74
CA GLN A 117 7.55 -9.51 -7.92
C GLN A 117 6.98 -10.89 -8.30
N LYS A 118 6.81 -11.12 -9.60
CA LYS A 118 6.56 -12.46 -10.14
C LYS A 118 7.77 -12.88 -10.96
N ILE A 119 8.73 -13.51 -10.28
CA ILE A 119 9.95 -13.99 -10.92
C ILE A 119 9.56 -14.97 -12.03
N GLY A 120 10.18 -14.81 -13.20
CA GLY A 120 9.93 -15.64 -14.37
C GLY A 120 8.76 -15.21 -15.25
N ILE A 121 7.95 -14.20 -14.85
CA ILE A 121 6.77 -13.81 -15.65
C ILE A 121 7.10 -13.30 -17.06
N ALA A 122 8.31 -12.74 -17.23
CA ALA A 122 8.79 -12.23 -18.50
C ALA A 122 9.55 -13.28 -19.33
N GLU A 123 9.83 -14.48 -18.81
CA GLU A 123 10.57 -15.53 -19.54
C GLU A 123 9.93 -15.89 -20.88
N PRO A 124 8.60 -16.06 -20.99
CA PRO A 124 7.97 -16.33 -22.29
C PRO A 124 8.09 -15.18 -23.29
N LEU A 125 8.40 -13.96 -22.80
CA LEU A 125 8.56 -12.77 -23.63
C LEU A 125 9.99 -12.62 -24.16
N LEU A 126 10.99 -13.26 -23.55
CA LEU A 126 12.40 -13.12 -23.91
C LEU A 126 12.69 -13.29 -25.42
N PRO A 127 12.10 -14.26 -26.14
CA PRO A 127 12.33 -14.42 -27.58
C PRO A 127 11.90 -13.19 -28.42
N TYR A 128 11.01 -12.35 -27.89
CA TYR A 128 10.51 -11.15 -28.56
C TYR A 128 11.21 -9.87 -28.09
N LEU A 129 11.85 -9.89 -26.92
CA LEU A 129 12.50 -8.72 -26.31
C LEU A 129 13.99 -8.62 -26.67
N TYR A 130 14.62 -9.72 -27.08
CA TYR A 130 16.05 -9.81 -27.32
C TYR A 130 16.36 -10.46 -28.66
N GLU A 131 17.05 -9.71 -29.53
CA GLU A 131 17.61 -10.22 -30.79
C GLU A 131 19.05 -9.74 -30.94
N LYS A 132 20.00 -10.48 -30.33
CA LYS A 132 21.43 -10.10 -30.21
C LYS A 132 21.68 -8.75 -29.49
N ARG A 133 20.61 -8.00 -29.17
CA ARG A 133 20.53 -6.79 -28.37
C ARG A 133 19.11 -6.65 -27.82
N TRP A 134 18.94 -5.88 -26.75
CA TRP A 134 17.62 -5.52 -26.23
C TRP A 134 16.87 -4.61 -27.20
N LEU A 135 15.59 -4.91 -27.42
CA LEU A 135 14.70 -4.14 -28.26
C LEU A 135 13.94 -3.10 -27.42
N ASN A 136 13.74 -1.91 -27.98
CA ASN A 136 12.86 -0.91 -27.39
C ASN A 136 11.44 -1.46 -27.36
N THR A 137 10.93 -1.72 -26.16
CA THR A 137 9.63 -2.37 -25.97
C THR A 137 8.74 -1.54 -25.05
N MET A 138 7.48 -1.39 -25.44
CA MET A 138 6.44 -0.77 -24.60
C MET A 138 5.44 -1.84 -24.15
N VAL A 139 5.23 -1.96 -22.84
CA VAL A 139 4.22 -2.84 -22.25
C VAL A 139 2.95 -2.02 -21.99
N ILE A 140 1.87 -2.31 -22.71
CA ILE A 140 0.60 -1.58 -22.64
C ILE A 140 -0.48 -2.51 -22.12
N GLY A 141 -1.33 -2.01 -21.22
CA GLY A 141 -2.52 -2.73 -20.77
C GLY A 141 -3.40 -1.87 -19.87
N PRO A 142 -4.68 -2.25 -19.68
CA PRO A 142 -5.59 -1.63 -18.71
C PRO A 142 -5.02 -1.54 -17.28
N PRO A 143 -5.53 -0.66 -16.40
CA PRO A 143 -5.16 -0.66 -14.98
C PRO A 143 -5.21 -2.07 -14.37
N GLN A 144 -4.29 -2.37 -13.44
CA GLN A 144 -4.20 -3.66 -12.73
C GLN A 144 -3.84 -4.91 -13.57
N THR A 145 -3.47 -4.78 -14.85
CA THR A 145 -3.06 -5.95 -15.67
C THR A 145 -1.62 -6.43 -15.48
N GLY A 146 -0.94 -6.01 -14.41
CA GLY A 146 0.44 -6.44 -14.13
C GLY A 146 1.51 -5.84 -15.06
N LYS A 147 1.20 -4.78 -15.81
CA LYS A 147 2.17 -4.09 -16.69
C LYS A 147 3.43 -3.52 -15.98
N THR A 148 3.44 -3.47 -14.65
CA THR A 148 4.59 -3.04 -13.82
C THR A 148 5.16 -4.21 -13.00
N THR A 149 4.69 -5.44 -13.24
CA THR A 149 5.05 -6.69 -12.54
C THR A 149 5.90 -7.56 -13.45
#